data_AF-A0A1I2I878-F1
#
_entry.id   AF-A0A1I2I878-F1
#
_cell.length_a   1.000
_cell.length_b   1.000
_cell.length_c   1.000
_cell.angle_alpha   90.00
_cell.angle_beta   90.00
_cell.angle_gamma   90.00
#
_symmetry.space_group_name_H-M   'P 1'
#
loop_
_entity.id
_entity.type
_entity.pdbx_description
1 polymer ?
#
loop_
_entity_poly.entity_id
_entity_poly.type
_entity_poly.pdbx_seq_one_letter_code
_entity_poly.pdbx_strand_id
1 'polypeptide(L)' 'MNLLRLLLLAAAIWLIWRIVRQVRTQLRHKPPPPAADHYEPMARCNKCGTFLPARSLNTQGLCGRCSE' A
#
# COMPACT_ATOMS: atom_id res chain seq x y z
N MET A 1 48.57 -2.28 -24.37
CA MET A 1 47.40 -2.93 -24.99
C MET A 1 46.53 -3.76 -24.01
N ASN A 2 46.76 -3.70 -22.68
CA ASN A 2 45.91 -4.39 -21.68
C ASN A 2 45.14 -3.42 -20.75
N LEU A 3 45.58 -2.16 -20.65
CA LEU A 3 44.94 -1.12 -19.83
C LEU A 3 43.54 -0.76 -20.32
N LEU A 4 43.33 -0.65 -21.64
CA LEU A 4 42.02 -0.41 -22.23
C LEU A 4 41.04 -1.57 -21.93
N ARG A 5 41.54 -2.81 -21.94
CA ARG A 5 40.77 -4.01 -21.62
C ARG A 5 40.37 -4.02 -20.14
N LEU A 6 41.25 -3.61 -19.24
CA LEU A 6 40.95 -3.47 -17.81
C LEU A 6 39.93 -2.34 -17.54
N LEU A 7 40.05 -1.20 -18.22
CA LEU A 7 39.08 -0.11 -18.11
C LEU A 7 37.69 -0.54 -18.59
N LEU A 8 37.61 -1.27 -19.71
CA LEU A 8 36.35 -1.84 -20.21
C LEU A 8 35.73 -2.81 -19.22
N LEU A 9 36.53 -3.69 -18.60
CA LEU A 9 36.05 -4.62 -17.58
C LEU A 9 35.55 -3.90 -16.33
N ALA A 10 36.28 -2.88 -15.85
CA ALA A 10 35.87 -2.08 -14.71
C ALA A 10 34.55 -1.34 -14.99
N ALA A 11 34.40 -0.75 -16.18
CA ALA A 11 33.16 -0.11 -16.60
C ALA A 11 31.99 -1.10 -16.67
N ALA A 12 32.21 -2.30 -17.23
CA ALA A 12 31.19 -3.33 -17.30
C ALA A 12 30.74 -3.78 -15.90
N ILE A 13 31.67 -4.05 -14.99
CA ILE A 13 31.37 -4.45 -13.60
C ILE A 13 30.61 -3.33 -12.88
N TRP A 14 31.03 -2.08 -13.04
CA TRP A 14 30.36 -0.92 -12.45
C TRP A 14 28.92 -0.77 -12.94
N LEU A 15 28.69 -0.99 -14.23
CA LEU A 15 27.37 -0.86 -14.85
C LEU A 15 26.42 -1.97 -14.36
N ILE A 16 26.90 -3.21 -14.28
CA ILE A 16 26.15 -4.34 -13.70
C ILE A 16 25.80 -4.03 -12.23
N TRP A 17 26.78 -3.58 -11.44
CA TRP A 17 26.55 -3.24 -10.02
C TRP A 17 25.53 -2.12 -9.86
N ARG A 18 25.57 -1.10 -10.73
CA ARG A 18 24.61 0.02 -10.75
C ARG A 18 23.19 -0.47 -11.04
N ILE A 19 23.02 -1.32 -12.04
CA ILE A 19 21.70 -1.89 -12.41
C ILE A 19 21.17 -2.74 -11.25
N VAL A 20 21.98 -3.63 -10.70
CA VAL A 20 21.57 -4.49 -9.56
C VAL A 20 21.14 -3.65 -8.36
N ARG A 21 21.88 -2.57 -8.04
CA ARG A 21 21.51 -1.67 -6.94
C ARG A 21 20.17 -0.97 -7.18
N GLN A 22 19.94 -0.47 -8.40
CA GLN A 22 18.69 0.21 -8.77
C GLN A 22 17.49 -0.76 -8.76
N VAL A 23 17.67 -1.97 -9.29
CA VAL A 23 16.62 -3.01 -9.28
C VAL A 23 16.32 -3.46 -7.86
N ARG A 24 17.34 -3.64 -7.00
CA ARG A 24 17.14 -3.94 -5.58
C ARG A 24 16.38 -2.83 -4.85
N THR A 25 16.65 -1.56 -5.14
CA THR A 25 15.88 -0.47 -4.54
C THR A 25 14.42 -0.48 -5.00
N GLN A 26 14.14 -0.79 -6.27
CA GLN A 26 12.77 -0.91 -6.78
C GLN A 26 12.02 -2.11 -6.19
N LEU A 27 12.69 -3.26 -6.06
CA LEU A 27 12.13 -4.45 -5.41
C LEU A 27 11.83 -4.21 -3.92
N ARG A 28 12.70 -3.45 -3.23
CA ARG A 28 12.50 -3.08 -1.82
C ARG A 28 11.43 -1.98 -1.65
N HIS A 29 11.14 -1.22 -2.70
CA HIS A 29 10.04 -0.26 -2.79
C HIS A 29 8.77 -0.89 -3.34
N LYS A 30 8.54 -2.20 -3.19
CA LYS A 30 7.15 -2.70 -3.25
C LYS A 30 6.40 -1.92 -2.17
N PRO A 31 5.47 -1.02 -2.54
CA PRO A 31 4.67 -0.34 -1.54
C PRO A 31 4.00 -1.46 -0.73
N PRO A 32 3.81 -1.29 0.59
CA PRO A 32 2.87 -2.17 1.29
C PRO A 32 1.59 -2.21 0.44
N PRO A 33 0.96 -3.39 0.26
CA PRO A 33 -0.28 -3.47 -0.51
C PRO A 33 -1.20 -2.34 -0.03
N PRO A 34 -1.87 -1.60 -0.95
CA PRO A 34 -2.79 -0.54 -0.55
C PRO A 34 -3.67 -1.15 0.55
N ALA A 35 -3.72 -0.47 1.70
CA ALA A 35 -4.43 -0.95 2.88
C ALA A 35 -5.74 -1.55 2.39
N ALA A 36 -5.90 -2.86 2.64
CA ALA A 36 -7.05 -3.64 2.21
C ALA A 36 -8.28 -2.76 2.37
N ASP A 37 -9.07 -2.61 1.29
CA ASP A 37 -10.35 -1.91 1.28
C ASP A 37 -10.95 -2.03 2.68
N HIS A 38 -11.05 -0.92 3.40
CA HIS A 38 -11.52 -0.91 4.76
C HIS A 38 -12.95 -1.46 4.72
N TYR A 39 -13.09 -2.77 4.89
CA TYR A 39 -14.36 -3.47 4.96
C TYR A 39 -14.96 -3.07 6.29
N GLU A 40 -15.68 -1.95 6.26
CA GLU A 40 -16.44 -1.50 7.39
C GLU A 40 -17.70 -2.38 7.47
N PRO A 41 -17.90 -3.13 8.56
CA PRO A 41 -19.10 -3.93 8.71
C PRO A 41 -20.30 -2.99 8.65
N MET A 42 -21.22 -3.23 7.72
CA MET A 42 -22.47 -2.46 7.62
C MET A 42 -23.47 -3.03 8.61
N ALA A 43 -24.05 -2.17 9.43
CA ALA A 43 -25.08 -2.53 10.39
C ALA A 43 -26.36 -1.72 10.11
N ARG A 44 -27.49 -2.33 10.46
CA ARG A 44 -28.82 -1.75 10.23
C ARG A 44 -29.20 -0.88 11.44
N CYS A 45 -29.73 0.31 11.17
CA CYS A 45 -30.33 1.14 12.23
C CYS A 45 -31.63 0.51 12.75
N ASN A 46 -31.77 0.40 14.07
CA ASN A 46 -32.94 -0.20 14.71
C ASN A 46 -34.25 0.60 14.54
N LYS A 47 -34.16 1.91 14.27
CA LYS A 47 -35.33 2.81 14.17
C LYS A 47 -35.80 3.02 12.73
N CYS A 48 -34.90 3.41 11.82
CA CYS A 48 -35.24 3.69 10.43
C CYS A 48 -34.96 2.51 9.47
N GLY A 49 -34.23 1.48 9.92
CA GLY A 49 -33.92 0.31 9.11
C GLY A 49 -32.88 0.53 8.01
N THR A 50 -32.27 1.71 7.93
CA THR A 50 -31.22 2.01 6.94
C THR A 50 -29.91 1.30 7.27
N PHE A 51 -29.20 0.81 6.25
CA PHE A 51 -27.88 0.22 6.40
C PHE A 51 -26.81 1.30 6.35
N LEU A 52 -26.02 1.40 7.41
CA LEU A 52 -24.90 2.34 7.53
C LEU A 52 -23.66 1.59 8.05
N PRO A 53 -22.44 2.13 7.87
CA PRO A 53 -21.24 1.58 8.48
C PRO A 53 -21.42 1.51 10.00
N ALA A 54 -21.01 0.41 10.64
CA ALA A 54 -21.20 0.21 12.09
C ALA A 54 -20.63 1.36 12.94
N ARG A 55 -19.56 2.02 12.47
CA ARG A 55 -18.99 3.22 13.12
C ARG A 55 -19.95 4.41 13.23
N SER A 56 -20.97 4.47 12.37
CA SER A 56 -21.94 5.56 12.29
C SER A 56 -23.20 5.29 13.11
N LEU A 57 -23.29 4.13 13.78
CA LEU A 57 -24.35 3.84 14.73
C LEU A 57 -23.86 4.08 16.15
N ASN A 58 -24.73 4.63 16.98
CA ASN A 58 -24.49 4.72 18.42
C ASN A 58 -24.55 3.33 19.08
N THR A 59 -24.16 3.21 20.35
CA THR A 59 -24.17 1.94 21.12
C THR A 59 -25.54 1.24 21.16
N GLN A 60 -26.62 1.98 20.94
CA GLN A 60 -28.00 1.47 20.85
C GLN A 60 -28.40 0.98 19.45
N GLY A 61 -27.49 1.02 18.46
CA GLY A 61 -27.78 0.68 17.06
C GLY A 61 -28.66 1.70 16.36
N LEU A 62 -28.52 2.98 16.71
CA LEU A 62 -29.24 4.10 16.10
C LEU A 62 -28.28 4.92 15.23
N CYS A 63 -28.70 5.29 14.03
CA CYS A 63 -27.95 6.25 13.22
C CYS A 63 -28.09 7.67 13.79
N GLY A 64 -27.16 8.57 13.47
CA GLY A 64 -27.15 9.96 13.99
C GLY A 64 -28.51 10.65 13.91
N ARG A 65 -29.19 10.56 12.76
CA ARG A 65 -30.55 11.13 12.53
C ARG A 65 -31.64 10.57 13.43
N CYS A 66 -31.45 9.38 14.00
CA CYS A 66 -32.43 8.69 14.84
C CYS A 66 -32.14 8.83 16.33
N SER A 67 -30.92 9.21 16.68
CA SER A 67 -30.44 9.48 18.04
C SER A 67 -30.45 10.96 18.42
N GLU A 68 -30.62 11.85 17.44
CA GLU A 68 -31.00 13.26 17.66
C GLU A 68 -32.42 13.38 18.22
#